data_AF-A0A3C0TVC7-F1
#
_entry.id   AF-A0A3C0TVC7-F1
#
_cell.length_a   1.000
_cell.length_b   1.000
_cell.length_c   1.000
_cell.angle_alpha   90.00
_cell.angle_beta   90.00
_cell.angle_gamma   90.00
#
_symmetry.space_group_name_H-M   'P 1'
#
loop_
_entity.id
_entity.type
_entity.pdbx_description
1 polymer ?
#
loop_
_entity_poly.entity_id
_entity_poly.type
_entity_poly.pdbx_seq_one_letter_code
_entity_poly.pdbx_strand_id
1 'polypeptide(L)' 'YPSCILQGEGSSGEFFSIAITNNHQQADTGTKMIHLGRNTKSRIVAKGISAGKSQSTYRGLVSIHPKAEGARNHT' A
#
# COMPACT_ATOMS: atom_id res chain seq x y z
N TYR A 1 0.70 7.78 5.49
CA TYR A 1 0.79 6.79 4.40
C TYR A 1 0.24 7.36 3.12
N PRO A 2 0.98 7.33 2.00
CA PRO A 2 0.42 7.56 0.67
C PRO A 2 -0.83 6.69 0.46
N SER A 3 -1.81 7.18 -0.28
CA SER A 3 -3.09 6.50 -0.43
C SER A 3 -3.66 6.71 -1.82
N CYS A 4 -4.34 5.70 -2.36
CA CYS A 4 -5.11 5.78 -3.59
C CYS A 4 -6.59 5.52 -3.30
N ILE A 5 -7.46 6.44 -3.72
CA ILE A 5 -8.91 6.26 -3.71
C ILE A 5 -9.32 5.95 -5.16
N LEU A 6 -9.63 4.68 -5.42
CA LEU A 6 -10.00 4.17 -6.73
C LEU A 6 -11.52 4.29 -6.90
N GLN A 7 -11.95 5.52 -7.20
CA GLN A 7 -13.37 5.88 -7.28
C GLN A 7 -14.00 5.58 -8.64
N GLY A 8 -13.26 5.79 -9.73
CA GLY A 8 -13.75 5.51 -11.08
C GLY A 8 -13.78 4.02 -11.39
N GLU A 9 -14.75 3.60 -12.20
CA GLU A 9 -14.74 2.26 -12.78
C GLU A 9 -13.45 2.02 -13.58
N GLY A 10 -12.83 0.85 -13.40
CA GLY A 10 -11.61 0.47 -14.09
C GLY A 10 -10.35 1.22 -13.63
N SER A 11 -10.44 2.12 -12.64
CA SER A 11 -9.29 2.88 -12.17
C SER A 11 -8.22 1.98 -11.53
N SER A 12 -6.95 2.34 -11.72
CA SER A 12 -5.79 1.62 -11.22
C SER A 12 -4.91 2.50 -10.31
N GLY A 13 -4.31 1.88 -9.30
CA GLY A 13 -3.37 2.54 -8.40
C GLY A 13 -2.18 1.64 -8.09
N GLU A 14 -0.98 2.20 -8.10
CA GLU A 14 0.23 1.46 -7.79
C GLU A 14 1.06 2.17 -6.73
N PHE A 15 1.64 1.41 -5.82
CA PHE A 15 2.51 1.91 -4.77
C PHE A 15 3.81 1.12 -4.72
N PHE A 16 4.92 1.81 -4.89
CA PHE A 16 6.26 1.25 -4.77
C PHE A 16 7.00 2.00 -3.68
N SER A 17 7.56 1.28 -2.72
CA SER A 17 8.30 1.88 -1.61
C SER A 17 9.52 1.05 -1.25
N ILE A 18 10.62 1.75 -0.98
CA ILE A 18 11.82 1.21 -0.36
C ILE A 18 12.06 2.03 0.91
N ALA A 19 12.11 1.35 2.06
CA ALA A 19 12.37 1.97 3.36
C ALA A 19 13.65 1.39 3.95
N ILE A 20 14.65 2.24 4.20
CA ILE A 20 15.94 1.82 4.75
C ILE A 20 16.09 2.44 6.14
N THR A 21 16.47 1.61 7.12
CA THR A 21 16.73 2.04 8.50
C THR A 21 18.06 1.45 8.98
N ASN A 22 18.81 2.23 9.77
CA ASN A 22 20.05 1.79 10.38
C ASN A 22 20.21 2.36 11.81
N ASN A 23 21.19 1.85 12.57
CA ASN A 23 21.46 2.23 13.95
C ASN A 23 20.24 2.03 14.84
N HIS A 24 19.63 3.09 15.37
CA HIS A 24 18.42 3.01 16.21
C HIS A 24 17.23 3.73 15.54
N GLN A 25 17.28 3.92 14.22
CA GLN A 25 16.18 4.52 13.47
C GLN A 25 14.94 3.65 13.54
N GLN A 26 13.79 4.31 13.52
CA GLN A 26 12.49 3.67 13.46
C GLN A 26 11.74 4.24 12.27
N ALA A 27 11.38 3.39 11.31
CA ALA A 27 10.54 3.78 10.19
C ALA A 27 9.21 3.05 10.27
N ASP A 28 8.15 3.82 10.04
CA ASP A 28 6.80 3.31 9.89
C ASP A 28 6.27 3.77 8.53
N THR A 29 6.26 2.83 7.58
CA THR A 29 5.90 3.06 6.18
C THR A 29 4.66 2.26 5.82
N GLY A 30 4.06 2.54 4.67
CA GLY A 30 2.75 1.95 4.38
C GLY A 30 1.97 2.69 3.32
N THR A 31 0.86 2.09 2.90
CA THR A 31 -0.08 2.68 1.93
C THR A 31 -1.52 2.31 2.27
N LYS A 32 -2.48 3.05 1.71
CA LYS A 32 -3.90 2.66 1.72
C LYS A 32 -4.44 2.59 0.30
N MET A 33 -4.96 1.43 -0.10
CA MET A 33 -5.69 1.23 -1.34
C MET A 33 -7.18 1.12 -1.03
N ILE A 34 -7.97 2.11 -1.43
CA ILE A 34 -9.41 2.16 -1.17
C ILE A 34 -10.14 1.97 -2.50
N HIS A 35 -10.72 0.80 -2.71
CA HIS A 35 -11.48 0.45 -3.91
C HIS A 35 -12.96 0.78 -3.72
N LEU A 36 -13.47 1.71 -4.53
CA LEU A 36 -14.88 2.11 -4.54
C LEU A 36 -15.58 1.80 -5.87
N GLY A 37 -14.87 1.97 -7.00
CA GLY A 37 -15.38 1.67 -8.34
C GLY A 37 -15.28 0.20 -8.73
N ARG A 38 -16.12 -0.25 -9.67
CA ARG A 38 -16.07 -1.60 -10.25
C ARG A 38 -14.76 -1.80 -11.03
N ASN A 39 -14.28 -3.04 -11.13
CA ASN A 39 -13.13 -3.45 -11.92
C ASN A 39 -11.82 -2.71 -11.59
N THR A 40 -11.71 -2.16 -10.38
CA THR A 40 -10.53 -1.39 -9.94
C THR A 40 -9.34 -2.29 -9.62
N LYS A 41 -8.12 -1.81 -9.86
CA LYS A 41 -6.90 -2.62 -9.68
C LYS A 41 -5.89 -1.89 -8.81
N SER A 42 -5.26 -2.61 -7.88
CA SER A 42 -4.12 -2.07 -7.15
C SER A 42 -2.93 -3.01 -7.08
N ARG A 43 -1.73 -2.43 -7.14
CA ARG A 43 -0.46 -3.14 -6.91
C ARG A 43 0.33 -2.43 -5.82
N ILE A 44 0.78 -3.17 -4.83
CA ILE A 44 1.64 -2.68 -3.76
C ILE A 44 2.94 -3.47 -3.83
N VAL A 45 4.08 -2.78 -3.83
CA VAL A 45 5.40 -3.38 -3.66
C VAL A 45 6.13 -2.57 -2.62
N ALA A 46 6.30 -3.14 -1.42
CA ALA A 46 7.03 -2.53 -0.33
C ALA A 46 8.26 -3.37 0.00
N LYS A 47 9.44 -2.73 0.03
CA LYS A 47 10.70 -3.37 0.41
C LYS A 47 11.28 -2.64 1.62
N GLY A 48 11.30 -3.30 2.76
CA GLY A 48 11.94 -2.82 3.97
C GLY A 48 13.36 -3.39 4.10
N ILE A 49 14.33 -2.53 4.40
CA ILE A 49 15.70 -2.90 4.76
C ILE A 49 15.99 -2.31 6.14
N SER A 50 16.33 -3.17 7.09
CA SER A 50 16.67 -2.77 8.45
C SER A 50 18.06 -3.29 8.80
N ALA A 51 18.90 -2.40 9.34
CA ALA A 51 20.29 -2.67 9.71
C ALA A 51 20.59 -2.18 11.14
N GLY A 52 21.64 -2.73 11.76
CA GLY A 52 22.00 -2.38 13.14
C GLY A 52 20.91 -2.79 14.15
N LYS A 53 20.49 -1.86 15.00
CA LYS A 53 19.43 -2.03 16.02
C LYS A 53 18.13 -1.32 15.60
N SER A 54 17.96 -1.07 14.30
CA SER A 54 16.86 -0.27 13.79
C SER A 54 15.56 -1.07 13.74
N GLN A 55 14.45 -0.38 13.50
CA GLN A 55 13.13 -0.96 13.35
C GLN A 55 12.50 -0.41 12.08
N SER A 56 12.03 -1.29 11.20
CA SER A 56 11.27 -0.93 10.01
C SER A 56 9.96 -1.67 10.01
N THR A 57 8.86 -0.92 10.07
CA THR A 57 7.50 -1.44 10.08
C THR A 57 6.80 -1.02 8.79
N TYR A 58 6.09 -1.97 8.17
CA TYR A 58 5.14 -1.69 7.11
C TYR A 58 3.71 -1.86 7.63
N ARG A 59 2.86 -0.85 7.47
CA ARG A 59 1.41 -0.91 7.75
C ARG A 59 0.61 -0.52 6.51
N GLY A 60 0.02 -1.51 5.87
CA GLY A 60 -0.87 -1.35 4.73
C GLY A 60 -2.35 -1.51 5.09
N LEU A 61 -3.23 -0.85 4.33
CA LEU A 61 -4.66 -1.17 4.29
C LEU A 61 -5.10 -1.34 2.84
N VAL A 62 -5.76 -2.46 2.55
CA VAL A 62 -6.54 -2.64 1.32
C VAL A 62 -8.00 -2.76 1.73
N SER A 63 -8.82 -1.81 1.29
CA SER A 63 -10.26 -1.79 1.56
C SER A 63 -11.02 -1.92 0.24
N ILE A 64 -11.91 -2.91 0.15
CA ILE A 64 -12.79 -3.13 -1.00
C ILE A 64 -14.23 -2.91 -0.55
N HIS A 65 -14.85 -1.82 -1.02
CA HIS A 65 -16.22 -1.48 -0.65
C HIS A 65 -17.26 -2.27 -1.46
N PRO A 66 -18.51 -2.39 -0.97
CA PRO A 66 -19.54 -3.25 -1.59
C PRO A 66 -19.82 -3.01 -3.08
N LYS A 67 -19.60 -1.78 -3.59
CA LYS A 67 -19.82 -1.42 -5.00
C LYS A 67 -18.62 -1.73 -5.91
N ALA A 68 -17.48 -2.09 -5.35
CA ALA A 68 -16.24 -2.35 -6.07
C ALA A 68 -16.19 -3.80 -6.60
N GLU A 69 -17.24 -4.21 -7.31
CA GLU A 69 -17.32 -5.54 -7.92
C GLU A 69 -16.17 -5.76 -8.90
N GLY A 70 -15.53 -6.93 -8.87
CA GLY A 70 -14.41 -7.25 -9.74
C GLY A 70 -13.09 -6.54 -9.38
N ALA A 71 -13.03 -5.83 -8.24
CA ALA A 71 -11.80 -5.21 -7.75
C ALA A 71 -10.72 -6.25 -7.44
N ARG A 72 -9.47 -5.91 -7.71
CA ARG A 72 -8.30 -6.78 -7.48
C ARG A 72 -7.16 -6.01 -6.83
N ASN A 73 -6.48 -6.66 -5.89
CA ASN A 73 -5.24 -6.18 -5.29
C ASN A 73 -4.15 -7.26 -5.40
N HIS A 74 -2.91 -6.83 -5.55
CA HIS A 74 -1.72 -7.65 -5.31
C HIS A 74 -0.73 -6.86 -4.46
N THR A 75 -0.27 -7.45 -3.36
CA THR A 75 0.68 -6.86 -2.41
C THR A 75 1.84 -7.82 -2.20
#